data_AF-A0A2H0Z8G5-F1
#
_entry.id   AF-A0A2H0Z8G5-F1
#
_cell.length_a   1.000
_cell.length_b   1.000
_cell.length_c   1.000
_cell.angle_alpha   90.00
_cell.angle_beta   90.00
_cell.angle_gamma   90.00
#
_symmetry.space_group_name_H-M   'P 1'
#
loop_
_entity.id
_entity.type
_entity.pdbx_description
1 polymer ?
#
loop_
_entity_poly.entity_id
_entity_poly.type
_entity_poly.pdbx_seq_one_letter_code
_entity_poly.pdbx_strand_id
1 'polypeptide(L)'
;MITKHVAIMLTDIKGFTSRTAASSRLETMELLKKHKDIVTPILGKHSGHIVKTIGDAFLVTFESPTEAVICGIEIQEALKKHNEGKESAERIDIRIAINSGEVAVSEDGDIFGEAVNITSRLESIAEAGQVFFTEAVYLAMNKKEVPSSEIGYRQFKGVPEKIKVYRVLSEIPIGEQPSAIEAVTASFSGEEPGKAPQFSGEKAGFWRRFAAIAIDAVIFLVIISVLGLSSGPVVKVTDENKVTKGIEVEGLSVDNGKVKIKGGNGEEISISKKEGLKVFANAPAGKPNKRIPLKMFLWVLYGGVLVWRLGATPGKMILKIKVVDFVTGDKPAADKAFLRAVFSLVSLVLFLGYLWAIWEKDKRTWHDLIAGTKAVRS
;
A
#
# COMPACT_ATOMS: atom_id res chain seq x y z
N MET A 1 8.84 -30.87 -13.50
CA MET A 1 7.83 -29.80 -13.50
C MET A 1 7.38 -29.55 -14.92
N ILE A 2 6.07 -29.51 -15.14
CA ILE A 2 5.48 -29.24 -16.45
C ILE A 2 5.08 -27.77 -16.48
N THR A 3 5.38 -27.07 -17.56
CA THR A 3 4.91 -25.69 -17.77
C THR A 3 3.54 -25.71 -18.46
N LYS A 4 2.60 -24.91 -17.97
CA LYS A 4 1.29 -24.70 -18.60
C LYS A 4 0.96 -23.21 -18.64
N HIS A 5 0.29 -22.77 -19.70
CA HIS A 5 -0.31 -21.44 -19.75
C HIS A 5 -1.77 -21.52 -19.31
N VAL A 6 -2.15 -20.80 -18.26
CA VAL A 6 -3.49 -20.85 -17.67
C VAL A 6 -3.96 -19.46 -17.25
N ALA A 7 -5.26 -19.30 -17.07
CA ALA A 7 -5.82 -18.20 -16.28
C ALA A 7 -5.84 -18.61 -14.81
N ILE A 8 -5.42 -17.72 -13.93
CA ILE A 8 -5.27 -17.92 -12.50
C ILE A 8 -6.22 -16.95 -11.81
N MET A 9 -7.13 -17.47 -11.00
CA MET A 9 -8.02 -16.68 -10.16
C MET A 9 -7.59 -16.84 -8.69
N LEU A 10 -7.50 -15.72 -8.00
CA LEU A 10 -7.44 -15.66 -6.54
C LEU A 10 -8.69 -14.97 -6.00
N THR A 11 -9.28 -15.57 -4.97
CA THR A 11 -10.36 -14.98 -4.19
C THR A 11 -9.91 -14.70 -2.76
N ASP A 12 -10.43 -13.67 -2.10
CA ASP A 12 -10.14 -13.37 -0.68
C ASP A 12 -11.37 -12.75 -0.01
N ILE A 13 -11.71 -13.13 1.23
CA ILE A 13 -12.82 -12.51 1.96
C ILE A 13 -12.32 -11.23 2.61
N LYS A 14 -12.91 -10.09 2.22
CA LYS A 14 -12.52 -8.78 2.74
C LYS A 14 -12.71 -8.72 4.26
N GLY A 15 -11.63 -8.41 4.97
CA GLY A 15 -11.67 -8.20 6.41
C GLY A 15 -11.82 -9.48 7.23
N PHE A 16 -11.59 -10.66 6.62
CA PHE A 16 -11.67 -11.95 7.30
C PHE A 16 -10.85 -11.97 8.59
N THR A 17 -9.57 -11.57 8.54
CA THR A 17 -8.68 -11.57 9.72
C THR A 17 -9.23 -10.71 10.87
N SER A 18 -9.78 -9.53 10.55
CA SER A 18 -10.37 -8.65 11.55
C SER A 18 -11.67 -9.22 12.13
N ARG A 19 -12.48 -9.89 11.31
CA ARG A 19 -13.74 -10.52 11.72
C ARG A 19 -13.49 -11.75 12.60
N THR A 20 -12.53 -12.60 12.23
CA THR A 20 -12.20 -13.81 13.01
C THR A 20 -11.58 -13.50 14.37
N ALA A 21 -10.95 -12.34 14.53
CA ALA A 21 -10.40 -11.92 15.83
C ALA A 21 -11.49 -11.53 16.84
N ALA A 22 -12.68 -11.14 16.35
CA ALA A 22 -13.81 -10.72 17.18
C ALA A 22 -14.92 -11.80 17.29
N SER A 23 -14.88 -12.83 16.44
CA SER A 23 -15.89 -13.89 16.36
C SER A 23 -15.50 -15.16 17.11
N SER A 24 -16.51 -15.96 17.46
CA SER A 24 -16.27 -17.30 18.00
C SER A 24 -15.68 -18.24 16.94
N ARG A 25 -15.02 -19.31 17.38
CA ARG A 25 -14.48 -20.35 16.48
C ARG A 25 -15.59 -20.98 15.62
N LEU A 26 -16.78 -21.17 16.18
CA LEU A 26 -17.93 -21.73 15.47
C LEU A 26 -18.45 -20.79 14.40
N GLU A 27 -18.62 -19.49 14.69
CA GLU A 27 -19.02 -18.47 13.72
C GLU A 27 -18.05 -18.38 12.53
N THR A 28 -16.74 -18.45 12.81
CA THR A 28 -15.71 -18.44 11.76
C THR A 28 -15.84 -19.67 10.85
N MET A 29 -16.07 -20.85 11.43
CA MET A 29 -16.25 -22.09 10.68
C MET A 29 -17.53 -22.08 9.84
N GLU A 30 -18.63 -21.53 10.36
CA GLU A 30 -19.88 -21.38 9.62
C GLU A 30 -19.74 -20.40 8.44
N LEU A 31 -19.04 -19.29 8.64
CA LEU A 31 -18.74 -18.33 7.58
C LEU A 31 -17.94 -18.98 6.46
N LEU A 32 -16.83 -19.66 6.79
CA LEU A 32 -16.00 -20.35 5.82
C LEU A 32 -16.78 -21.43 5.06
N LYS A 33 -17.65 -22.16 5.77
CA LYS A 33 -18.53 -23.16 5.17
C LYS A 33 -19.51 -22.51 4.19
N LYS A 34 -20.24 -21.46 4.60
CA LYS A 34 -21.17 -20.72 3.72
C LYS A 34 -20.47 -20.16 2.49
N HIS A 35 -19.30 -19.56 2.66
CA HIS A 35 -18.48 -19.08 1.54
C HIS A 35 -18.14 -20.22 0.57
N LYS A 36 -17.64 -21.35 1.08
CA LYS A 36 -17.31 -22.52 0.27
C LYS A 36 -18.53 -23.09 -0.46
N ASP A 37 -19.68 -23.18 0.21
CA ASP A 37 -20.93 -23.71 -0.33
C ASP A 37 -21.48 -22.84 -1.47
N ILE A 38 -21.22 -21.53 -1.47
CA ILE A 38 -21.61 -20.61 -2.54
C ILE A 38 -20.61 -20.66 -3.70
N VAL A 39 -19.31 -20.61 -3.41
CA VAL A 39 -18.27 -20.41 -4.43
C VAL A 39 -17.94 -21.70 -5.19
N THR A 40 -17.81 -22.84 -4.49
CA THR A 40 -17.34 -24.10 -5.09
C THR A 40 -18.23 -24.60 -6.23
N PRO A 41 -19.58 -24.56 -6.13
CA PRO A 41 -20.44 -24.98 -7.24
C PRO A 41 -20.26 -24.13 -8.50
N ILE A 42 -20.05 -22.81 -8.34
CA ILE A 42 -19.85 -21.88 -9.46
C ILE A 42 -18.48 -22.12 -10.10
N LEU A 43 -17.43 -22.35 -9.30
CA LEU A 43 -16.13 -22.75 -9.81
C LEU A 43 -16.23 -24.04 -10.66
N GLY A 44 -16.94 -25.05 -10.15
CA GLY A 44 -17.16 -26.31 -10.88
C GLY A 44 -17.94 -26.12 -12.18
N LYS A 45 -19.00 -25.29 -12.17
CA LYS A 45 -19.82 -24.96 -13.34
C LYS A 45 -18.97 -24.39 -14.50
N HIS A 46 -17.98 -23.55 -14.19
CA HIS A 46 -17.09 -22.92 -15.16
C HIS A 46 -15.78 -23.67 -15.40
N SER A 47 -15.72 -24.95 -15.04
CA SER A 47 -14.52 -25.78 -15.21
C SER A 47 -13.26 -25.20 -14.52
N GLY A 48 -13.47 -24.49 -13.41
CA GLY A 48 -12.40 -23.99 -12.55
C GLY A 48 -11.78 -25.12 -11.73
N HIS A 49 -10.47 -25.31 -11.88
CA HIS A 49 -9.71 -26.28 -11.11
C HIS A 49 -9.12 -25.64 -9.86
N ILE A 50 -9.65 -25.99 -8.69
CA ILE A 50 -9.15 -25.52 -7.39
C ILE A 50 -7.81 -26.19 -7.12
N VAL A 51 -6.72 -25.41 -7.20
CA VAL A 51 -5.37 -25.88 -6.89
C VAL A 51 -5.23 -26.07 -5.39
N LYS A 52 -5.59 -25.05 -4.62
CA LYS A 52 -5.56 -25.09 -3.15
C LYS A 52 -6.43 -24.00 -2.53
N THR A 53 -6.69 -24.16 -1.25
CA THR A 53 -7.33 -23.16 -0.39
C THR A 53 -6.28 -22.59 0.56
N ILE A 54 -6.19 -21.27 0.66
CA ILE A 54 -5.25 -20.56 1.53
C ILE A 54 -6.09 -19.80 2.57
N GLY A 55 -6.43 -20.46 3.67
CA GLY A 55 -7.37 -19.89 4.65
C GLY A 55 -8.78 -19.79 4.07
N ASP A 56 -9.24 -18.57 3.83
CA ASP A 56 -10.51 -18.22 3.20
C ASP A 56 -10.39 -17.97 1.68
N ALA A 57 -9.17 -17.94 1.15
CA ALA A 57 -8.89 -17.70 -0.25
C ALA A 57 -8.88 -18.99 -1.10
N PHE A 58 -9.39 -18.91 -2.33
CA PHE A 58 -9.23 -19.98 -3.33
C PHE A 58 -8.18 -19.58 -4.37
N LEU A 59 -7.25 -20.50 -4.64
CA LEU A 59 -6.39 -20.45 -5.82
C LEU A 59 -6.96 -21.41 -6.86
N VAL A 60 -7.43 -20.86 -7.97
CA VAL A 60 -8.14 -21.61 -9.02
C VAL A 60 -7.45 -21.36 -10.36
N THR A 61 -7.40 -22.38 -11.20
CA THR A 61 -6.93 -22.27 -12.59
C THR A 61 -8.04 -22.57 -13.57
N PHE A 62 -7.99 -21.92 -14.73
CA PHE A 62 -8.90 -22.09 -15.84
C PHE A 62 -8.09 -22.18 -17.14
N GLU A 63 -8.56 -22.98 -18.09
CA GLU A 63 -7.98 -23.03 -19.44
C GLU A 63 -8.35 -21.78 -20.25
N SER A 64 -9.57 -21.26 -20.06
CA SER A 64 -10.09 -20.08 -20.74
C SER A 64 -10.06 -18.84 -19.84
N PRO A 65 -9.38 -17.74 -20.25
CA PRO A 65 -9.45 -16.47 -19.56
C PRO A 65 -10.86 -15.88 -19.53
N THR A 66 -11.67 -16.10 -20.59
CA THR A 66 -13.07 -15.65 -20.64
C THR A 66 -13.89 -16.33 -19.55
N GLU A 67 -13.78 -17.66 -19.43
CA GLU A 67 -14.51 -18.43 -18.41
C GLU A 67 -14.11 -18.03 -17.00
N ALA A 68 -12.82 -17.76 -16.76
CA ALA A 68 -12.37 -17.27 -15.47
C ALA A 68 -13.08 -15.95 -15.10
N VAL A 69 -13.21 -15.01 -16.05
CA VAL A 69 -13.87 -13.73 -15.77
C VAL A 69 -15.38 -13.89 -15.58
N ILE A 70 -16.06 -14.67 -16.43
CA ILE A 70 -17.50 -14.96 -16.28
C ILE A 70 -17.78 -15.66 -14.94
N CYS A 71 -16.97 -16.64 -14.56
CA CYS A 71 -17.04 -17.29 -13.26
C CYS A 71 -16.93 -16.28 -12.11
N GLY A 72 -15.98 -15.33 -12.22
CA GLY A 72 -15.84 -14.25 -11.25
C GLY A 72 -17.08 -13.37 -11.14
N ILE A 73 -17.74 -13.05 -12.26
CA ILE A 73 -18.98 -12.28 -12.29
C ILE A 73 -20.10 -13.05 -11.57
N GLU A 74 -20.31 -14.32 -11.92
CA GLU A 74 -21.35 -15.15 -11.31
C GLU A 74 -21.14 -15.34 -9.81
N ILE A 75 -19.88 -15.48 -9.37
CA ILE A 75 -19.54 -15.51 -7.93
C ILE A 75 -19.97 -14.20 -7.25
N GLN A 76 -19.64 -13.04 -7.83
CA GLN A 76 -20.01 -11.75 -7.25
C GLN A 76 -21.53 -11.55 -7.21
N GLU A 77 -22.26 -12.00 -8.23
CA GLU A 77 -23.72 -11.94 -8.27
C GLU A 77 -24.37 -12.86 -7.22
N ALA A 78 -23.87 -14.10 -7.08
CA ALA A 78 -24.35 -15.03 -6.07
C ALA A 78 -24.12 -14.50 -4.65
N LEU A 79 -22.97 -13.88 -4.41
CA LEU A 79 -22.66 -13.23 -3.13
C LEU A 79 -23.49 -11.96 -2.89
N LYS A 80 -23.74 -11.16 -3.93
CA LYS A 80 -24.65 -10.01 -3.85
C LYS A 80 -26.02 -10.46 -3.40
N LYS A 81 -26.59 -11.49 -4.03
CA LYS A 81 -27.88 -12.08 -3.66
C LYS A 81 -27.85 -12.67 -2.24
N HIS A 82 -26.75 -13.32 -1.86
CA HIS A 82 -26.59 -13.82 -0.50
C HIS A 82 -26.57 -12.70 0.55
N ASN A 83 -26.02 -11.53 0.20
CA ASN A 83 -25.86 -10.38 1.08
C ASN A 83 -27.11 -9.50 1.17
N GLU A 84 -28.12 -9.73 0.33
CA GLU A 84 -29.40 -9.01 0.38
C GLU A 84 -30.09 -9.21 1.75
N GLY A 85 -30.49 -8.11 2.38
CA GLY A 85 -31.18 -8.12 3.67
C GLY A 85 -30.30 -8.48 4.88
N LYS A 86 -28.98 -8.67 4.70
CA LYS A 86 -28.06 -9.03 5.80
C LYS A 86 -27.31 -7.83 6.36
N GLU A 87 -27.03 -7.89 7.66
CA GLU A 87 -26.16 -6.92 8.31
C GLU A 87 -24.70 -7.05 7.87
N SER A 88 -23.92 -5.97 8.01
CA SER A 88 -22.51 -5.96 7.63
C SER A 88 -21.68 -7.07 8.29
N ALA A 89 -22.07 -7.51 9.49
CA ALA A 89 -21.40 -8.57 10.23
C ALA A 89 -21.70 -9.98 9.71
N GLU A 90 -22.68 -10.13 8.82
CA GLU A 90 -23.10 -11.41 8.24
C GLU A 90 -22.74 -11.51 6.74
N ARG A 91 -22.57 -10.38 6.07
CA ARG A 91 -22.20 -10.30 4.66
C ARG A 91 -20.88 -11.00 4.34
N ILE A 92 -20.82 -11.61 3.16
CA ILE A 92 -19.60 -12.20 2.60
C ILE A 92 -19.23 -11.36 1.39
N ASP A 93 -18.28 -10.45 1.56
CA ASP A 93 -17.77 -9.61 0.48
C ASP A 93 -16.38 -10.13 0.08
N ILE A 94 -16.25 -10.61 -1.15
CA ILE A 94 -14.97 -11.16 -1.63
C ILE A 94 -14.32 -10.26 -2.68
N ARG A 95 -13.01 -10.33 -2.74
CA ARG A 95 -12.18 -9.80 -3.83
C ARG A 95 -11.93 -10.92 -4.82
N ILE A 96 -11.90 -10.58 -6.11
CA ILE A 96 -11.52 -11.52 -7.16
C ILE A 96 -10.47 -10.85 -8.04
N ALA A 97 -9.34 -11.53 -8.20
CA ALA A 97 -8.26 -11.11 -9.09
C ALA A 97 -7.90 -12.22 -10.06
N ILE A 98 -7.74 -11.87 -11.34
CA ILE A 98 -7.47 -12.83 -12.41
C ILE A 98 -6.25 -12.37 -13.21
N ASN A 99 -5.31 -13.28 -13.44
CA ASN A 99 -4.20 -13.08 -14.35
C ASN A 99 -4.12 -14.24 -15.33
N SER A 100 -3.39 -14.09 -16.44
CA SER A 100 -3.06 -15.20 -17.32
C SER A 100 -1.57 -15.21 -17.61
N GLY A 101 -0.97 -16.40 -17.64
CA GLY A 101 0.44 -16.57 -17.92
C GLY A 101 0.91 -18.00 -17.71
N GLU A 102 2.20 -18.22 -17.96
CA GLU A 102 2.83 -19.51 -17.73
C GLU A 102 3.06 -19.78 -16.24
N VAL A 103 2.79 -21.02 -15.84
CA VAL A 103 3.06 -21.54 -14.51
C VAL A 103 3.79 -22.87 -14.59
N ALA A 104 4.70 -23.09 -13.64
CA ALA A 104 5.28 -24.39 -13.39
C ALA A 104 4.35 -25.18 -12.45
N VAL A 105 3.95 -26.38 -12.87
CA VAL A 105 3.14 -27.30 -12.08
C VAL A 105 4.06 -28.32 -11.40
N SER A 106 3.96 -28.42 -10.08
CA SER A 106 4.67 -29.41 -9.27
C SER A 106 3.97 -30.78 -9.30
N GLU A 107 4.63 -31.80 -8.75
CA GLU A 107 4.11 -33.18 -8.74
C GLU A 107 2.83 -33.33 -7.89
N ASP A 108 2.66 -32.49 -6.86
CA ASP A 108 1.47 -32.42 -6.01
C ASP A 108 0.36 -31.53 -6.60
N GLY A 109 0.55 -30.98 -7.80
CA GLY A 109 -0.46 -30.17 -8.50
C GLY A 109 -0.47 -28.69 -8.12
N ASP A 110 0.43 -28.23 -7.25
CA ASP A 110 0.59 -26.82 -6.95
C ASP A 110 1.19 -26.05 -8.13
N ILE A 111 0.98 -24.73 -8.15
CA ILE A 111 1.43 -23.85 -9.24
C ILE A 111 2.36 -22.75 -8.74
N PHE A 112 3.42 -22.50 -9.51
CA PHE A 112 4.43 -21.51 -9.20
C PHE A 112 4.79 -20.68 -10.42
N GLY A 113 5.19 -19.44 -10.19
CA GLY A 113 5.67 -18.57 -11.26
C GLY A 113 5.34 -17.11 -11.03
N GLU A 114 5.86 -16.28 -11.93
CA GLU A 114 5.59 -14.84 -11.92
C GLU A 114 4.09 -14.54 -12.07
N ALA A 115 3.37 -15.31 -12.90
CA ALA A 115 1.94 -15.14 -13.09
C ALA A 115 1.14 -15.32 -11.78
N VAL A 116 1.50 -16.31 -10.95
CA VAL A 116 0.88 -16.53 -9.62
C VAL A 116 1.18 -15.36 -8.68
N ASN A 117 2.44 -14.90 -8.68
CA ASN A 117 2.85 -13.76 -7.86
C ASN A 117 2.09 -12.48 -8.25
N ILE A 118 1.99 -12.17 -9.54
CA ILE A 118 1.21 -11.03 -10.05
C ILE A 118 -0.25 -11.13 -9.60
N THR A 119 -0.87 -12.31 -9.74
CA THR A 119 -2.26 -12.53 -9.30
C THR A 119 -2.45 -12.18 -7.83
N SER A 120 -1.52 -12.61 -6.97
CA SER A 120 -1.58 -12.29 -5.52
C SER A 120 -1.45 -10.80 -5.23
N ARG A 121 -0.71 -10.06 -6.04
CA ARG A 121 -0.59 -8.59 -5.89
C ARG A 121 -1.79 -7.87 -6.45
N LEU A 122 -2.39 -8.39 -7.51
CA LEU A 122 -3.64 -7.87 -8.05
C LEU A 122 -4.79 -8.06 -7.05
N GLU A 123 -4.89 -9.22 -6.39
CA GLU A 123 -5.86 -9.48 -5.31
C GLU A 123 -5.76 -8.41 -4.23
N SER A 124 -4.55 -8.11 -3.76
CA SER A 124 -4.35 -7.16 -2.66
C SER A 124 -4.83 -5.73 -2.94
N ILE A 125 -5.00 -5.36 -4.22
CA ILE A 125 -5.52 -4.05 -4.64
C ILE A 125 -6.96 -4.13 -5.16
N ALA A 126 -7.53 -5.33 -5.29
CA ALA A 126 -8.87 -5.52 -5.80
C ALA A 126 -9.91 -5.05 -4.77
N GLU A 127 -10.96 -4.40 -5.27
CA GLU A 127 -12.09 -3.99 -4.44
C GLU A 127 -13.04 -5.18 -4.24
N ALA A 128 -13.60 -5.29 -3.04
CA ALA A 128 -14.60 -6.33 -2.78
C ALA A 128 -15.88 -6.05 -3.56
N GLY A 129 -16.52 -7.11 -4.05
CA GLY A 129 -17.67 -7.00 -4.96
C GLY A 129 -17.29 -6.71 -6.42
N GLN A 130 -16.00 -6.64 -6.76
CA GLN A 130 -15.52 -6.43 -8.13
C GLN A 130 -14.62 -7.57 -8.60
N VAL A 131 -14.51 -7.70 -9.93
CA VAL A 131 -13.60 -8.65 -10.59
C VAL A 131 -12.51 -7.85 -11.28
N PHE A 132 -11.28 -7.98 -10.80
CA PHE A 132 -10.11 -7.31 -11.33
C PHE A 132 -9.31 -8.29 -12.17
N PHE A 133 -8.76 -7.82 -13.29
CA PHE A 133 -7.90 -8.67 -14.12
C PHE A 133 -6.82 -7.89 -14.87
N THR A 134 -5.74 -8.57 -15.22
CA THR A 134 -4.60 -7.97 -15.92
C THR A 134 -4.87 -7.78 -17.41
N GLU A 135 -4.01 -7.00 -18.07
CA GLU A 135 -4.00 -6.85 -19.52
C GLU A 135 -3.86 -8.18 -20.27
N ALA A 136 -3.10 -9.14 -19.74
CA ALA A 136 -2.96 -10.46 -20.34
C ALA A 136 -4.32 -11.17 -20.47
N VAL A 137 -5.18 -11.07 -19.44
CA VAL A 137 -6.56 -11.59 -19.48
C VAL A 137 -7.40 -10.78 -20.46
N TYR A 138 -7.33 -9.44 -20.39
CA TYR A 138 -8.11 -8.56 -21.27
C TYR A 138 -7.84 -8.81 -22.76
N LEU A 139 -6.59 -9.08 -23.13
CA LEU A 139 -6.18 -9.35 -24.52
C LEU A 139 -6.60 -10.74 -24.98
N ALA A 140 -6.63 -11.73 -24.09
CA ALA A 140 -6.93 -13.13 -24.42
C ALA A 140 -8.42 -13.50 -24.30
N MET A 141 -9.23 -12.72 -23.58
CA MET A 141 -10.65 -13.00 -23.38
C MET A 141 -11.54 -12.53 -24.55
N ASN A 142 -12.75 -13.07 -24.64
CA ASN A 142 -13.78 -12.56 -25.54
C ASN A 142 -14.42 -11.28 -24.96
N LYS A 143 -13.94 -10.12 -25.43
CA LYS A 143 -14.39 -8.79 -24.97
C LYS A 143 -15.87 -8.50 -25.22
N LYS A 144 -16.54 -9.25 -26.11
CA LYS A 144 -17.98 -9.08 -26.38
C LYS A 144 -18.85 -9.63 -25.26
N GLU A 145 -18.35 -10.63 -24.53
CA GLU A 145 -19.08 -11.28 -23.44
C GLU A 145 -18.84 -10.58 -22.10
N VAL A 146 -17.76 -9.80 -21.99
CA VAL A 146 -17.32 -9.19 -20.73
C VAL A 146 -17.12 -7.68 -20.90
N PRO A 147 -18.16 -6.87 -20.65
CA PRO A 147 -18.03 -5.42 -20.53
C PRO A 147 -17.01 -5.05 -19.45
N SER A 148 -16.02 -4.25 -19.81
CA SER A 148 -14.90 -3.95 -18.92
C SER A 148 -14.40 -2.52 -19.05
N SER A 149 -13.82 -2.02 -17.97
CA SER A 149 -13.19 -0.70 -17.89
C SER A 149 -11.75 -0.80 -17.43
N GLU A 150 -10.93 0.10 -17.96
CA GLU A 150 -9.55 0.24 -17.54
C GLU A 150 -9.45 0.94 -16.17
N ILE A 151 -8.64 0.39 -15.27
CA ILE A 151 -8.24 1.00 -13.98
C ILE A 151 -6.90 1.73 -14.12
N GLY A 152 -6.10 1.32 -15.11
CA GLY A 152 -4.82 1.91 -15.49
C GLY A 152 -3.62 1.07 -15.07
N TYR A 153 -2.43 1.64 -15.20
CA TYR A 153 -1.17 0.96 -14.89
C TYR A 153 -0.92 0.83 -13.39
N ARG A 154 -0.40 -0.34 -12.99
CA ARG A 154 0.04 -0.65 -11.62
C ARG A 154 1.43 -1.26 -11.65
N GLN A 155 2.32 -0.79 -10.78
CA GLN A 155 3.63 -1.40 -10.56
C GLN A 155 3.52 -2.39 -9.40
N PHE A 156 3.78 -3.67 -9.67
CA PHE A 156 3.82 -4.68 -8.62
C PHE A 156 5.25 -4.91 -8.14
N LYS A 157 5.41 -5.19 -6.85
CA LYS A 157 6.73 -5.45 -6.26
C LYS A 157 7.36 -6.68 -6.92
N GLY A 158 8.57 -6.52 -7.45
CA GLY A 158 9.33 -7.60 -8.07
C GLY A 158 8.99 -7.84 -9.55
N VAL A 159 8.05 -7.08 -10.11
CA VAL A 159 7.79 -7.04 -11.55
C VAL A 159 8.47 -5.79 -12.10
N PRO A 160 9.32 -5.88 -13.13
CA PRO A 160 10.03 -4.72 -13.67
C PRO A 160 9.08 -3.75 -14.39
N GLU A 161 8.06 -4.26 -15.08
CA GLU A 161 7.15 -3.49 -15.90
C GLU A 161 5.85 -3.12 -15.17
N LYS A 162 5.22 -2.03 -15.61
CA LYS A 162 3.88 -1.67 -15.13
C LYS A 162 2.86 -2.53 -15.87
N ILE A 163 2.00 -3.19 -15.12
CA ILE A 163 0.91 -4.00 -15.68
C ILE A 163 -0.35 -3.14 -15.73
N LYS A 164 -1.01 -3.14 -16.88
CA LYS A 164 -2.30 -2.48 -17.04
C LYS A 164 -3.41 -3.35 -16.46
N VAL A 165 -4.30 -2.75 -15.68
CA VAL A 165 -5.34 -3.45 -14.93
C VAL A 165 -6.72 -3.01 -15.41
N TYR A 166 -7.64 -3.96 -15.46
CA TYR A 166 -9.03 -3.80 -15.87
C TYR A 166 -9.98 -4.34 -14.79
N ARG A 167 -11.23 -3.91 -14.86
CA ARG A 167 -12.33 -4.47 -14.06
C ARG A 167 -13.57 -4.69 -14.91
N VAL A 168 -14.43 -5.60 -14.49
CA VAL A 168 -15.76 -5.79 -15.10
C VAL A 168 -16.66 -4.58 -14.77
N LEU A 169 -17.48 -4.16 -15.74
CA LEU A 169 -18.56 -3.21 -15.53
C LEU A 169 -19.81 -3.98 -15.07
N SER A 170 -20.28 -3.73 -13.86
CA SER A 170 -21.59 -4.24 -13.42
C SER A 170 -22.69 -3.50 -14.19
N GLU A 171 -23.59 -4.22 -14.87
CA GLU A 171 -24.72 -3.63 -15.58
C GLU A 171 -25.54 -2.72 -14.64
N ILE A 172 -25.78 -1.49 -15.08
CA ILE A 172 -26.85 -0.66 -14.57
C ILE A 172 -28.15 -1.28 -15.12
N PRO A 173 -29.20 -1.54 -14.31
CA PRO A 173 -30.45 -2.07 -14.85
C PRO A 173 -30.99 -1.10 -15.90
N ILE A 174 -31.10 -1.55 -17.14
CA ILE A 174 -31.76 -0.82 -18.22
C ILE A 174 -33.27 -0.91 -17.95
N GLY A 175 -33.76 0.02 -17.13
CA GLY A 175 -35.17 0.36 -17.01
C GLY A 175 -35.37 1.78 -17.54
N GLU A 176 -36.14 1.89 -18.62
CA GLU A 176 -36.55 3.11 -19.33
C GLU A 176 -35.44 3.90 -20.06
N GLN A 177 -35.32 3.61 -21.35
CA GLN A 177 -34.74 4.51 -22.34
C GLN A 177 -35.71 5.66 -22.62
N PRO A 178 -35.22 6.92 -22.69
CA PRO A 178 -35.56 7.81 -23.78
C PRO A 178 -34.41 7.83 -24.79
N SER A 179 -34.79 7.77 -26.06
CA SER A 179 -33.97 7.72 -27.27
C SER A 179 -32.73 8.62 -27.24
N ALA A 180 -31.55 7.99 -27.18
CA ALA A 180 -30.22 8.60 -27.25
C ALA A 180 -29.87 9.27 -28.60
N ILE A 181 -30.84 9.55 -29.48
CA ILE A 181 -30.59 10.23 -30.76
C ILE A 181 -30.96 11.72 -30.70
N GLU A 182 -31.94 12.12 -29.88
CA GLU A 182 -32.31 13.54 -29.71
C GLU A 182 -31.47 14.26 -28.66
N ALA A 183 -31.05 13.58 -27.59
CA ALA A 183 -30.20 14.18 -26.55
C ALA A 183 -28.75 14.40 -27.03
N VAL A 184 -28.27 13.58 -27.97
CA VAL A 184 -26.91 13.70 -28.51
C VAL A 184 -26.82 14.86 -29.51
N THR A 185 -27.86 15.14 -30.30
CA THR A 185 -27.84 16.29 -31.22
C THR A 185 -28.01 17.64 -30.50
N ALA A 186 -28.71 17.68 -29.37
CA ALA A 186 -28.87 18.92 -28.58
C ALA A 186 -27.64 19.27 -27.70
N SER A 187 -26.74 18.30 -27.43
CA SER A 187 -25.61 18.50 -26.51
C SER A 187 -24.28 18.84 -27.21
N PHE A 188 -24.22 18.83 -28.54
CA PHE A 188 -23.01 19.17 -29.31
C PHE A 188 -22.88 20.66 -29.67
N SER A 189 -23.81 21.51 -29.22
CA SER A 189 -23.66 22.97 -29.34
C SER A 189 -23.38 23.61 -27.98
N GLY A 190 -22.10 23.70 -27.64
CA GLY A 190 -21.58 24.64 -26.68
C GLY A 190 -21.45 24.14 -25.25
N GLU A 191 -20.31 23.54 -24.91
CA GLU A 191 -19.46 23.97 -23.80
C GLU A 191 -18.14 23.20 -23.83
N GLU A 192 -17.03 23.95 -23.75
CA GLU A 192 -15.67 23.42 -23.60
C GLU A 192 -15.53 22.55 -22.33
N PRO A 193 -14.58 21.60 -22.28
CA PRO A 193 -14.43 20.66 -21.18
C PRO A 193 -14.26 21.37 -19.82
N GLY A 194 -15.27 21.21 -18.96
CA GLY A 194 -15.35 21.80 -17.62
C GLY A 194 -14.23 21.35 -16.68
N LYS A 195 -13.61 22.33 -16.02
CA LYS A 195 -12.63 22.17 -14.93
C LYS A 195 -13.17 21.29 -13.79
N ALA A 196 -12.29 20.45 -13.24
CA ALA A 196 -12.48 19.77 -11.96
C ALA A 196 -12.94 20.75 -10.86
N PRO A 197 -13.83 20.33 -9.93
CA PRO A 197 -14.36 21.21 -8.90
C PRO A 197 -13.23 21.80 -8.07
N GLN A 198 -13.11 23.13 -8.10
CA GLN A 198 -12.08 23.87 -7.36
C GLN A 198 -12.56 24.16 -5.94
N PHE A 199 -12.05 23.40 -4.97
CA PHE A 199 -12.15 23.80 -3.56
C PHE A 199 -11.37 25.10 -3.31
N SER A 200 -12.07 26.13 -2.80
CA SER A 200 -11.63 27.53 -2.67
C SER A 200 -10.85 27.85 -1.38
N GLY A 201 -10.10 26.90 -0.84
CA GLY A 201 -9.19 27.18 0.27
C GLY A 201 -7.95 27.98 -0.18
N GLU A 202 -7.56 29.01 0.57
CA GLU A 202 -6.36 29.79 0.28
C GLU A 202 -5.13 28.85 0.26
N LYS A 203 -4.39 28.85 -0.85
CA LYS A 203 -3.33 27.85 -1.08
C LYS A 203 -2.13 28.12 -0.17
N ALA A 204 -1.71 27.13 0.61
CA ALA A 204 -0.52 27.26 1.45
C ALA A 204 0.75 27.44 0.59
N GLY A 205 1.48 28.53 0.79
CA GLY A 205 2.71 28.84 0.05
C GLY A 205 3.89 27.92 0.37
N PHE A 206 4.84 27.84 -0.57
CA PHE A 206 6.04 26.99 -0.48
C PHE A 206 6.80 27.16 0.85
N TRP A 207 7.15 28.39 1.22
CA TRP A 207 7.92 28.70 2.43
C TRP A 207 7.21 28.27 3.72
N ARG A 208 5.88 28.36 3.77
CA ARG A 208 5.11 27.90 4.93
C ARG A 208 5.10 26.38 5.06
N ARG A 209 5.06 25.66 3.94
CA ARG A 209 5.13 24.19 3.95
C ARG A 209 6.52 23.69 4.33
N PHE A 210 7.55 24.36 3.83
CA PHE A 210 8.93 24.10 4.22
C PHE A 210 9.15 24.32 5.72
N ALA A 211 8.71 25.47 6.25
CA ALA A 211 8.77 25.76 7.67
C ALA A 211 8.01 24.74 8.53
N ALA A 212 6.83 24.28 8.08
CA ALA A 212 6.05 23.27 8.80
C ALA A 212 6.83 21.96 8.99
N ILE A 213 7.52 21.51 7.94
CA ILE A 213 8.32 20.28 7.97
C ILE A 213 9.53 20.43 8.86
N ALA A 214 10.21 21.59 8.80
CA ALA A 214 11.35 21.86 9.66
C ALA A 214 10.94 21.82 11.15
N ILE A 215 9.79 22.40 11.49
CA ILE A 215 9.22 22.34 12.85
C ILE A 215 8.87 20.90 13.23
N ASP A 216 8.19 20.15 12.36
CA ASP A 216 7.85 18.74 12.59
C ASP A 216 9.12 17.88 12.78
N ALA A 217 10.20 18.15 12.04
CA ALA A 217 11.48 17.46 12.16
C ALA A 217 12.14 17.68 13.53
N VAL A 218 12.14 18.93 14.02
CA VAL A 218 12.66 19.25 15.35
C VAL A 218 11.84 18.58 16.44
N ILE A 219 10.50 18.68 16.38
CA ILE A 219 9.60 18.04 17.35
C ILE A 219 9.81 16.53 17.38
N PHE A 220 9.92 15.90 16.21
CA PHE A 220 10.14 14.47 16.11
C PHE A 220 11.49 14.02 16.69
N LEU A 221 12.57 14.78 16.44
CA LEU A 221 13.88 14.50 17.02
C LEU A 221 13.87 14.61 18.54
N VAL A 222 13.17 15.60 19.10
CA VAL A 222 12.98 15.73 20.55
C VAL A 222 12.21 14.53 21.10
N ILE A 223 11.11 14.11 20.45
CA ILE A 223 10.31 12.94 20.87
C ILE A 223 11.18 11.67 20.89
N ILE A 224 11.94 11.41 19.82
CA ILE A 224 12.82 10.24 19.74
C ILE A 224 13.91 10.30 20.82
N SER A 225 14.45 11.48 21.10
CA SER A 225 15.46 11.68 22.14
C SER A 225 14.90 11.40 23.54
N VAL A 226 13.71 11.90 23.85
CA VAL A 226 13.03 11.68 25.15
C VAL A 226 12.66 10.20 25.34
N LEU A 227 12.29 9.52 24.26
CA LEU A 227 11.93 8.09 24.29
C LEU A 227 13.15 7.14 24.25
N GLY A 228 14.38 7.67 24.25
CA GLY A 228 15.59 6.84 24.21
C GLY A 228 15.77 6.06 22.89
N LEU A 229 15.08 6.46 21.82
CA LEU A 229 15.10 5.76 20.51
C LEU A 229 16.17 6.34 19.56
N SER A 230 17.10 7.15 20.08
CA SER A 230 18.19 7.72 19.30
C SER A 230 19.43 6.83 19.39
N SER A 231 19.78 6.17 18.28
CA SER A 231 21.04 5.42 18.16
C SER A 231 22.24 6.36 18.26
N GLY A 232 23.15 6.09 19.21
CA GLY A 232 24.42 6.79 19.36
C GLY A 232 25.47 6.33 18.33
N PRO A 233 26.60 7.03 18.21
CA PRO A 233 27.71 6.56 17.36
C PRO A 233 28.26 5.22 17.89
N VAL A 234 28.41 4.24 17.00
CA VAL A 234 28.96 2.91 17.32
C VAL A 234 30.45 2.90 17.00
N VAL A 235 31.29 2.62 17.99
CA VAL A 235 32.75 2.49 17.81
C VAL A 235 33.11 1.01 17.77
N LYS A 236 33.86 0.59 16.75
CA LYS A 236 34.42 -0.76 16.65
C LYS A 236 35.84 -0.75 17.20
N VAL A 237 36.11 -1.58 18.21
CA VAL A 237 37.47 -1.82 18.72
C VAL A 237 37.96 -3.14 18.14
N THR A 238 39.17 -3.16 17.60
CA THR A 238 39.81 -4.36 17.02
C THR A 238 41.08 -4.65 17.80
N ASP A 239 41.17 -5.85 18.37
CA ASP A 239 42.39 -6.37 19.01
C ASP A 239 43.26 -7.13 17.99
N GLU A 240 44.54 -7.35 18.31
CA GLU A 240 45.58 -7.93 17.43
C GLU A 240 45.20 -9.32 16.88
N ASN A 241 44.24 -10.00 17.54
CA ASN A 241 43.64 -11.26 17.11
C ASN A 241 42.40 -11.12 16.19
N LYS A 242 42.12 -9.93 15.65
CA LYS A 242 41.00 -9.63 14.72
C LYS A 242 39.58 -9.90 15.22
N VAL A 243 39.34 -9.99 16.53
CA VAL A 243 37.98 -10.04 17.07
C VAL A 243 37.39 -8.62 17.08
N THR A 244 36.26 -8.41 16.38
CA THR A 244 35.58 -7.11 16.32
C THR A 244 34.36 -7.10 17.23
N LYS A 245 34.39 -6.32 18.32
CA LYS A 245 33.21 -6.04 19.16
C LYS A 245 32.71 -4.64 18.81
N GLY A 246 31.45 -4.52 18.40
CA GLY A 246 30.80 -3.22 18.13
C GLY A 246 30.15 -2.71 19.40
N ILE A 247 30.52 -1.51 19.86
CA ILE A 247 30.00 -0.93 21.11
C ILE A 247 29.26 0.36 20.77
N GLU A 248 28.00 0.43 21.17
CA GLU A 248 27.18 1.64 21.05
C GLU A 248 27.58 2.60 22.17
N VAL A 249 28.14 3.76 21.80
CA VAL A 249 28.80 4.67 22.74
C VAL A 249 27.79 5.67 23.29
N GLU A 250 27.56 5.62 24.60
CA GLU A 250 26.75 6.60 25.32
C GLU A 250 27.58 7.74 25.92
N GLY A 251 28.88 7.53 26.14
CA GLY A 251 29.76 8.56 26.69
C GLY A 251 31.25 8.29 26.51
N LEU A 252 32.02 9.37 26.39
CA LEU A 252 33.49 9.39 26.28
C LEU A 252 34.05 10.30 27.37
N SER A 253 34.97 9.77 28.18
CA SER A 253 35.72 10.56 29.16
C SER A 253 37.22 10.24 29.07
N VAL A 254 38.06 11.26 29.23
CA VAL A 254 39.52 11.14 29.21
C VAL A 254 40.02 11.46 30.60
N ASP A 255 40.63 10.48 31.26
CA ASP A 255 41.11 10.62 32.62
C ASP A 255 42.52 10.05 32.73
N ASN A 256 43.48 10.87 33.18
CA ASN A 256 44.90 10.52 33.30
C ASN A 256 45.53 9.83 32.06
N GLY A 257 45.23 10.35 30.86
CA GLY A 257 45.80 9.84 29.61
C GLY A 257 45.25 8.48 29.16
N LYS A 258 44.19 7.97 29.81
CA LYS A 258 43.42 6.80 29.40
C LYS A 258 42.07 7.25 28.85
N VAL A 259 41.66 6.69 27.72
CA VAL A 259 40.33 6.92 27.13
C VAL A 259 39.38 5.87 27.67
N LYS A 260 38.30 6.30 28.33
CA LYS A 260 37.22 5.43 28.82
C LYS A 260 36.02 5.54 27.89
N ILE A 261 35.55 4.39 27.39
CA ILE A 261 34.37 4.29 26.54
C ILE A 261 33.30 3.55 27.33
N LYS A 262 32.14 4.19 27.53
CA LYS A 262 30.98 3.61 28.22
C LYS A 262 29.95 3.15 27.18
N GLY A 263 29.66 1.84 27.17
CA GLY A 263 28.67 1.24 26.29
C GLY A 263 27.26 1.26 26.89
N GLY A 264 26.23 1.30 26.04
CA GLY A 264 24.82 1.35 26.45
C GLY A 264 24.30 0.16 27.29
N ASN A 265 25.08 -0.92 27.41
CA ASN A 265 24.75 -2.07 28.28
C ASN A 265 25.49 -2.04 29.64
N GLY A 266 26.19 -0.94 29.97
CA GLY A 266 26.96 -0.81 31.21
C GLY A 266 28.40 -1.38 31.15
N GLU A 267 28.86 -1.88 30.00
CA GLU A 267 30.26 -2.28 29.78
C GLU A 267 31.16 -1.03 29.71
N GLU A 268 32.27 -1.03 30.46
CA GLU A 268 33.26 0.06 30.46
C GLU A 268 34.63 -0.47 30.00
N ILE A 269 35.21 0.16 28.97
CA ILE A 269 36.54 -0.21 28.45
C ILE A 269 37.49 0.96 28.66
N SER A 270 38.63 0.68 29.31
CA SER A 270 39.70 1.64 29.57
C SER A 270 40.95 1.31 28.75
N ILE A 271 41.43 2.24 27.90
CA ILE A 271 42.57 2.00 27.00
C ILE A 271 43.77 2.88 27.42
N SER A 272 44.95 2.28 27.60
CA SER A 272 46.21 2.95 27.97
C SER A 272 47.10 3.20 26.75
N LYS A 273 47.69 4.40 26.65
CA LYS A 273 48.37 4.98 25.47
C LYS A 273 49.61 4.23 24.93
N LYS A 274 49.94 3.01 25.41
CA LYS A 274 51.26 2.40 25.17
C LYS A 274 51.31 1.16 24.27
N GLU A 275 50.19 0.65 23.77
CA GLU A 275 50.22 -0.49 22.83
C GLU A 275 49.42 -0.16 21.56
N GLY A 276 49.92 -0.61 20.42
CA GLY A 276 49.67 -0.11 19.06
C GLY A 276 48.27 -0.34 18.49
N LEU A 277 47.20 -0.04 19.24
CA LEU A 277 45.83 -0.06 18.74
C LEU A 277 45.53 1.19 17.89
N LYS A 278 45.26 0.99 16.60
CA LYS A 278 44.67 2.01 15.72
C LYS A 278 43.17 2.10 15.98
N VAL A 279 42.73 3.14 16.68
CA VAL A 279 41.30 3.48 16.80
C VAL A 279 40.85 4.12 15.50
N PHE A 280 40.17 3.36 14.65
CA PHE A 280 39.50 3.90 13.48
C PHE A 280 38.12 4.41 13.92
N ALA A 281 37.96 5.74 14.02
CA ALA A 281 36.65 6.36 13.98
C ALA A 281 36.10 6.22 12.55
N ASN A 282 35.70 5.00 12.18
CA ASN A 282 35.02 4.80 10.91
C ASN A 282 33.64 5.45 11.01
N ALA A 283 33.45 6.52 10.22
CA ALA A 283 32.13 6.94 9.76
C ALA A 283 31.31 5.69 9.41
N PRO A 284 29.99 5.65 9.70
CA PRO A 284 29.22 4.42 9.83
C PRO A 284 29.26 3.58 8.54
N ALA A 285 30.27 2.73 8.43
CA ALA A 285 30.38 1.68 7.43
C ALA A 285 29.68 0.44 8.02
N GLY A 286 28.40 0.61 8.33
CA GLY A 286 27.47 -0.50 8.39
C GLY A 286 27.00 -0.75 6.97
N LYS A 287 27.11 -2.00 6.48
CA LYS A 287 26.36 -2.43 5.30
C LYS A 287 24.94 -1.87 5.42
N PRO A 288 24.37 -1.21 4.40
CA PRO A 288 23.06 -0.60 4.50
C PRO A 288 22.09 -1.68 4.98
N ASN A 289 21.57 -1.50 6.19
CA ASN A 289 20.61 -2.43 6.76
C ASN A 289 19.41 -2.41 5.81
N LYS A 290 19.06 -3.54 5.19
CA LYS A 290 17.97 -3.65 4.20
C LYS A 290 16.58 -3.36 4.81
N ARG A 291 16.50 -3.04 6.09
CA ARG A 291 15.29 -2.60 6.79
C ARG A 291 15.22 -1.08 6.77
N ILE A 292 14.04 -0.55 6.45
CA ILE A 292 13.72 0.88 6.64
C ILE A 292 14.13 1.25 8.08
N PRO A 293 15.03 2.24 8.29
CA PRO A 293 15.52 2.55 9.62
C PRO A 293 14.33 2.93 10.51
N LEU A 294 14.27 2.41 11.74
CA LEU A 294 13.16 2.56 12.68
C LEU A 294 12.64 4.01 12.78
N LYS A 295 13.56 4.99 12.71
CA LYS A 295 13.24 6.43 12.67
C LYS A 295 12.35 6.83 11.48
N MET A 296 12.54 6.27 10.29
CA MET A 296 11.68 6.52 9.13
C MET A 296 10.29 5.90 9.29
N PHE A 297 10.20 4.71 9.89
CA PHE A 297 8.90 4.09 10.18
C PHE A 297 8.11 4.92 11.21
N LEU A 298 8.77 5.34 12.30
CA LEU A 298 8.17 6.22 13.31
C LEU A 298 7.76 7.58 12.73
N TRP A 299 8.51 8.12 11.77
CA TRP A 299 8.15 9.36 11.07
C TRP A 299 6.86 9.21 10.25
N VAL A 300 6.71 8.09 9.55
CA VAL A 300 5.48 7.79 8.80
C VAL A 300 4.29 7.62 9.73
N LEU A 301 4.47 6.93 10.87
CA LEU A 301 3.41 6.81 11.88
C LEU A 301 3.02 8.18 12.46
N TYR A 302 4.00 8.99 12.84
CA TYR A 302 3.78 10.36 13.33
C TYR A 302 2.97 11.20 12.34
N GLY A 303 3.40 11.24 11.07
CA GLY A 303 2.72 12.01 10.03
C GLY A 303 1.35 11.46 9.67
N GLY A 304 1.22 10.14 9.53
CA GLY A 304 -0.02 9.47 9.09
C GLY A 304 -1.12 9.55 10.14
N VAL A 305 -0.82 9.22 11.40
CA VAL A 305 -1.80 9.24 12.51
C VAL A 305 -2.30 10.65 12.78
N LEU A 306 -1.41 11.64 12.83
CA LEU A 306 -1.79 13.02 13.14
C LEU A 306 -2.60 13.66 12.01
N VAL A 307 -2.25 13.40 10.75
CA VAL A 307 -3.04 13.88 9.60
C VAL A 307 -4.41 13.20 9.55
N TRP A 308 -4.50 11.90 9.84
CA TRP A 308 -5.78 11.20 9.89
C TRP A 308 -6.69 11.72 11.01
N ARG A 309 -6.18 11.85 12.23
CA ARG A 309 -6.99 12.24 13.40
C ARG A 309 -7.28 13.74 13.45
N LEU A 310 -6.26 14.56 13.20
CA LEU A 310 -6.30 16.01 13.42
C LEU A 310 -6.38 16.81 12.12
N GLY A 311 -6.18 16.19 10.96
CA GLY A 311 -6.12 16.88 9.66
C GLY A 311 -4.83 17.66 9.44
N ALA A 312 -3.86 17.60 10.36
CA ALA A 312 -2.59 18.32 10.28
C ALA A 312 -1.55 17.72 11.24
N THR A 313 -0.27 17.94 10.93
CA THR A 313 0.84 17.72 11.87
C THR A 313 1.07 18.97 12.74
N PRO A 314 1.70 18.86 13.92
CA PRO A 314 1.96 19.99 14.82
C PRO A 314 2.60 21.22 14.14
N GLY A 315 3.62 21.02 13.30
CA GLY A 315 4.25 22.10 12.52
C GLY A 315 3.29 22.75 11.52
N LYS A 316 2.37 21.96 10.93
CA LYS A 316 1.29 22.49 10.08
C LYS A 316 0.22 23.23 10.90
N MET A 317 -0.11 22.75 12.10
CA MET A 317 -1.08 23.41 12.99
C MET A 317 -0.57 24.79 13.41
N ILE A 318 0.71 24.90 13.80
CA ILE A 318 1.37 26.16 14.16
C ILE A 318 1.29 27.17 13.01
N LEU A 319 1.47 26.69 11.77
CA LEU A 319 1.44 27.53 10.57
C LEU A 319 0.06 27.68 9.93
N LYS A 320 -1.01 27.25 10.62
CA LYS A 320 -2.39 27.28 10.14
C LYS A 320 -2.56 26.61 8.78
N ILE A 321 -2.02 25.40 8.63
CA ILE A 321 -2.16 24.55 7.46
C ILE A 321 -3.00 23.33 7.84
N LYS A 322 -4.00 23.02 7.03
CA LYS A 322 -4.79 21.78 7.09
C LYS A 322 -4.57 20.96 5.83
N VAL A 323 -4.63 19.65 5.98
CA VAL A 323 -4.68 18.70 4.89
C VAL A 323 -6.13 18.27 4.72
N VAL A 324 -6.61 18.39 3.49
CA VAL A 324 -7.96 17.99 3.10
C VAL A 324 -7.92 17.03 1.93
N ASP A 325 -8.96 16.23 1.79
CA ASP A 325 -9.23 15.47 0.58
C ASP A 325 -9.43 16.42 -0.61
N PHE A 326 -8.85 16.10 -1.76
CA PHE A 326 -8.94 16.96 -2.93
C PHE A 326 -10.33 16.99 -3.56
N VAL A 327 -11.12 15.92 -3.39
CA VAL A 327 -12.44 15.77 -3.98
C VAL A 327 -13.51 16.24 -3.00
N THR A 328 -13.44 15.79 -1.74
CA THR A 328 -14.50 16.09 -0.76
C THR A 328 -14.26 17.36 0.04
N GLY A 329 -13.02 17.82 0.16
CA GLY A 329 -12.65 18.97 1.01
C GLY A 329 -12.65 18.66 2.51
N ASP A 330 -13.02 17.44 2.90
CA ASP A 330 -13.03 16.97 4.29
C ASP A 330 -11.65 16.49 4.75
N LYS A 331 -11.54 16.10 6.02
CA LYS A 331 -10.32 15.46 6.54
C LYS A 331 -10.03 14.18 5.74
N PRO A 332 -8.74 13.93 5.40
CA PRO A 332 -8.38 12.74 4.64
C PRO A 332 -8.66 11.48 5.46
N ALA A 333 -9.19 10.47 4.76
CA ALA A 333 -9.33 9.13 5.31
C ALA A 333 -7.95 8.53 5.69
N ALA A 334 -7.96 7.51 6.55
CA ALA A 334 -6.74 6.95 7.13
C ALA A 334 -5.75 6.48 6.05
N ASP A 335 -6.24 5.74 5.06
CA ASP A 335 -5.50 5.28 3.89
C ASP A 335 -4.80 6.43 3.15
N LYS A 336 -5.52 7.52 2.85
CA LYS A 336 -4.95 8.70 2.18
C LYS A 336 -3.91 9.40 3.07
N ALA A 337 -4.16 9.50 4.37
CA ALA A 337 -3.23 10.13 5.31
C ALA A 337 -1.92 9.33 5.47
N PHE A 338 -1.99 8.00 5.54
CA PHE A 338 -0.81 7.13 5.62
C PHE A 338 -0.07 7.06 4.28
N LEU A 339 -0.78 6.96 3.16
CA LEU A 339 -0.18 6.99 1.82
C LEU A 339 0.59 8.30 1.62
N ARG A 340 -0.02 9.42 1.99
CA ARG A 340 0.63 10.74 2.01
C ARG A 340 1.90 10.76 2.89
N ALA A 341 1.85 10.16 4.09
CA ALA A 341 2.98 10.13 5.00
C ALA A 341 4.16 9.30 4.45
N VAL A 342 3.89 8.15 3.84
CA VAL A 342 4.92 7.32 3.18
C VAL A 342 5.59 8.08 2.04
N PHE A 343 4.81 8.68 1.14
CA PHE A 343 5.34 9.41 -0.01
C PHE A 343 5.93 10.78 0.34
N SER A 344 5.69 11.28 1.56
CA SER A 344 6.38 12.49 2.06
C SER A 344 7.88 12.25 2.18
N LEU A 345 8.33 11.03 2.52
CA LEU A 345 9.75 10.67 2.57
C LEU A 345 10.42 10.81 1.20
N VAL A 346 9.72 10.40 0.14
CA VAL A 346 10.18 10.55 -1.25
C VAL A 346 10.21 12.03 -1.64
N SER A 347 9.21 12.81 -1.19
CA SER A 347 9.13 14.25 -1.47
C SER A 347 10.24 15.06 -0.80
N LEU A 348 10.86 14.52 0.26
CA LEU A 348 12.00 15.13 0.96
C LEU A 348 13.34 14.90 0.23
N VAL A 349 13.41 13.97 -0.72
CA VAL A 349 14.61 13.75 -1.53
C VAL A 349 14.87 15.01 -2.37
N LEU A 350 15.93 15.74 -2.03
CA LEU A 350 16.30 17.02 -2.64
C LEU A 350 15.18 18.07 -2.64
N PHE A 351 14.18 17.91 -1.75
CA PHE A 351 12.95 18.73 -1.72
C PHE A 351 12.17 18.82 -3.04
N LEU A 352 12.41 17.91 -3.99
CA LEU A 352 11.83 17.96 -5.35
C LEU A 352 10.30 17.93 -5.32
N GLY A 353 9.71 17.13 -4.43
CA GLY A 353 8.26 17.06 -4.28
C GLY A 353 7.63 18.35 -3.73
N TYR A 354 8.42 19.20 -3.05
CA TYR A 354 7.98 20.50 -2.56
C TYR A 354 8.24 21.62 -3.56
N LEU A 355 9.36 21.57 -4.29
CA LEU A 355 9.65 22.47 -5.40
C LEU A 355 8.59 22.33 -6.50
N TRP A 356 8.12 21.12 -6.78
CA TRP A 356 7.02 20.87 -7.72
C TRP A 356 5.76 21.70 -7.42
N ALA A 357 5.43 21.91 -6.15
CA ALA A 357 4.25 22.68 -5.75
C ALA A 357 4.33 24.18 -6.11
N ILE A 358 5.49 24.68 -6.56
CA ILE A 358 5.66 26.05 -7.07
C ILE A 358 4.98 26.21 -8.43
N TRP A 359 5.06 25.19 -9.29
CA TRP A 359 4.55 25.21 -10.66
C TRP A 359 3.18 24.53 -10.83
N GLU A 360 2.78 23.67 -9.89
CA GLU A 360 1.48 22.99 -9.97
C GLU A 360 0.32 23.95 -9.66
N LYS A 361 -0.71 23.91 -10.52
CA LYS A 361 -1.83 24.86 -10.53
C LYS A 361 -2.57 24.93 -9.18
N ASP A 362 -2.71 23.81 -8.48
CA ASP A 362 -3.34 23.68 -7.17
C ASP A 362 -2.34 23.70 -6.00
N LYS A 363 -1.07 23.97 -6.30
CA LYS A 363 0.07 23.88 -5.38
C LYS A 363 0.08 22.54 -4.64
N ARG A 364 -0.13 21.42 -5.31
CA ARG A 364 -0.02 20.08 -4.72
C ARG A 364 1.41 19.56 -4.82
N THR A 365 1.94 19.00 -3.73
CA THR A 365 3.21 18.27 -3.74
C THR A 365 3.04 16.87 -4.35
N TRP A 366 4.12 16.12 -4.58
CA TRP A 366 4.01 14.74 -5.07
C TRP A 366 3.20 13.83 -4.14
N HIS A 367 3.39 13.95 -2.83
CA HIS A 367 2.59 13.19 -1.87
C HIS A 367 1.12 13.67 -1.78
N ASP A 368 0.84 14.93 -2.09
CA ASP A 368 -0.53 15.44 -2.24
C ASP A 368 -1.22 14.77 -3.46
N LEU A 369 -0.52 14.75 -4.60
CA LEU A 369 -1.00 14.17 -5.85
C LEU A 369 -1.26 12.67 -5.73
N ILE A 370 -0.31 11.93 -5.15
CA ILE A 370 -0.40 10.48 -4.97
C ILE A 370 -1.51 10.11 -4.00
N ALA A 371 -1.72 10.89 -2.94
CA ALA A 371 -2.74 10.61 -1.94
C ALA A 371 -4.12 11.19 -2.28
N GLY A 372 -4.27 11.96 -3.37
CA GLY A 372 -5.50 12.68 -3.66
C GLY A 372 -5.88 13.70 -2.58
N THR A 373 -4.88 14.34 -1.96
CA THR A 373 -5.06 15.32 -0.88
C THR A 373 -4.52 16.68 -1.28
N LYS A 374 -4.83 17.73 -0.52
CA LYS A 374 -4.33 19.09 -0.73
C LYS A 374 -4.05 19.76 0.60
N ALA A 375 -2.91 20.46 0.70
CA ALA A 375 -2.62 21.30 1.85
C ALA A 375 -3.16 22.72 1.63
N VAL A 376 -4.15 23.10 2.42
CA VAL A 376 -4.84 24.39 2.39
C VAL A 376 -4.53 25.18 3.65
N ARG A 377 -4.65 26.51 3.59
CA ARG A 377 -4.61 27.34 4.78
C ARG A 377 -5.90 27.13 5.59
N SER A 378 -5.74 27.00 6.89
CA SER A 378 -6.84 26.90 7.86
C SER A 378 -7.34 28.26 8.33
#